data_AF-A0A2N1MYZ2-F1
#
_entry.id   AF-A0A2N1MYZ2-F1
#
_cell.length_a   1.000
_cell.length_b   1.000
_cell.length_c   1.000
_cell.angle_alpha   90.00
_cell.angle_beta   90.00
_cell.angle_gamma   90.00
#
_symmetry.space_group_name_H-M   'P 1'
#
loop_
_entity.id
_entity.type
_entity.pdbx_description
1 polymer ?
#
loop_
_entity_poly.entity_id
_entity_poly.type
_entity_poly.pdbx_seq_one_letter_code
_entity_poly.pdbx_strand_id
1 'polypeptide(L)'
;MEQVKKLLLLYKCPTKITNQKDDRLLIQAVLQRHIIETIFSYATKYFQTTTGKYYHLESDIINKTSALYISLTNISKQRTGNKEVTLLASTKLRQQIYSILNNHAFSDIIGDTIHEHPFIDYHKKQLNNTMNELRIIKDDQEKIASENLAATIIREFVKIFWFRLKVQEPVVQYAWVPCNAKVNKSFM
;
A
#
# COMPACT_ATOMS: atom_id res chain seq x y z
N MET A 1 26.12 1.86 0.15
CA MET A 1 26.25 3.27 -0.28
C MET A 1 25.99 3.45 -1.77
N GLU A 2 26.59 2.64 -2.65
CA GLU A 2 26.37 2.76 -4.11
C GLU A 2 24.90 2.60 -4.52
N GLN A 3 24.19 1.62 -3.95
CA GLN A 3 22.76 1.42 -4.24
C GLN A 3 21.90 2.62 -3.82
N VAL A 4 22.19 3.25 -2.67
CA VAL A 4 21.49 4.46 -2.23
C VAL A 4 21.74 5.64 -3.19
N LYS A 5 22.95 5.75 -3.75
CA LYS A 5 23.26 6.75 -4.79
C LYS A 5 22.46 6.49 -6.07
N LYS A 6 22.27 5.24 -6.47
CA LYS A 6 21.40 4.87 -7.61
C LYS A 6 19.94 5.26 -7.34
N LEU A 7 19.44 5.06 -6.12
CA LEU A 7 18.10 5.50 -5.73
C LEU A 7 17.95 7.03 -5.74
N LEU A 8 18.94 7.78 -5.28
CA LEU A 8 18.92 9.25 -5.36
C LEU A 8 18.79 9.74 -6.81
N LEU A 9 19.54 9.13 -7.73
CA LEU A 9 19.45 9.41 -9.16
C LEU A 9 18.07 9.05 -9.73
N LEU A 10 17.54 7.87 -9.37
CA LEU A 10 16.20 7.44 -9.76
C LEU A 10 15.13 8.45 -9.35
N TYR A 11 15.24 9.00 -8.13
CA TYR A 11 14.31 10.00 -7.61
C TYR A 11 14.65 11.45 -7.99
N LYS A 12 15.62 11.65 -8.90
CA LYS A 12 16.08 12.96 -9.38
C LYS A 12 16.50 13.91 -8.25
N CYS A 13 17.04 13.36 -7.16
CA CYS A 13 17.57 14.14 -6.05
C CYS A 13 19.01 14.58 -6.38
N PRO A 14 19.30 15.90 -6.47
CA PRO A 14 20.64 16.39 -6.83
C PRO A 14 21.65 16.30 -5.68
N THR A 15 21.17 16.04 -4.45
CA THR A 15 22.00 16.01 -3.25
C THR A 15 23.01 14.86 -3.30
N LYS A 16 24.27 15.17 -3.04
CA LYS A 16 25.35 14.19 -2.97
C LYS A 16 25.54 13.74 -1.53
N ILE A 17 25.57 12.42 -1.32
CA ILE A 17 25.95 11.85 -0.03
C ILE A 17 27.47 12.00 0.10
N THR A 18 27.91 12.79 1.08
CA THR A 18 29.32 13.04 1.41
C THR A 18 29.79 12.08 2.51
N ASN A 19 28.97 11.83 3.53
CA ASN A 19 29.25 10.81 4.54
C ASN A 19 27.95 10.20 5.10
N GLN A 20 28.03 8.98 5.64
CA GLN A 20 26.83 8.27 6.11
C GLN A 20 26.20 8.87 7.37
N LYS A 21 27.00 9.52 8.23
CA LYS A 21 26.56 10.00 9.55
C LYS A 21 25.74 11.29 9.42
N ASP A 22 26.24 12.23 8.64
CA ASP A 22 25.65 13.54 8.43
C ASP A 22 24.46 13.45 7.47
N ASP A 23 24.55 12.59 6.45
CA ASP A 23 23.47 12.37 5.49
C ASP A 23 22.47 11.29 5.92
N ARG A 24 22.50 10.87 7.19
CA ARG A 24 21.67 9.76 7.71
C ARG A 24 20.18 9.98 7.43
N LEU A 25 19.67 11.20 7.63
CA LEU A 25 18.26 11.54 7.41
C LEU A 25 17.87 11.39 5.94
N LEU A 26 18.73 11.88 5.03
CA LEU A 26 18.51 11.74 3.59
C LEU A 26 18.49 10.26 3.19
N ILE A 27 19.46 9.49 3.67
CA ILE A 27 19.54 8.04 3.41
C ILE A 27 18.27 7.35 3.89
N GLN A 28 17.82 7.63 5.12
CA GLN A 28 16.59 7.05 5.67
C GLN A 28 15.36 7.40 4.82
N ALA A 29 15.20 8.66 4.41
CA ALA A 29 14.07 9.10 3.60
C ALA A 29 14.05 8.42 2.22
N VAL A 30 15.21 8.28 1.57
CA VAL A 30 15.34 7.60 0.28
C VAL A 30 14.96 6.12 0.39
N LEU A 31 15.42 5.45 1.45
CA LEU A 31 15.08 4.05 1.71
C LEU A 31 13.59 3.88 2.00
N GLN A 32 13.01 4.74 2.84
CA GLN A 32 11.57 4.72 3.15
C GLN A 32 10.73 4.89 1.88
N ARG A 33 11.08 5.86 1.02
CA ARG A 33 10.40 6.05 -0.27
C ARG A 33 10.48 4.79 -1.13
N HIS A 34 11.66 4.17 -1.22
CA HIS A 34 11.83 2.97 -2.01
C HIS A 34 11.00 1.79 -1.50
N ILE A 35 10.94 1.58 -0.19
CA ILE A 35 10.08 0.57 0.43
C ILE A 35 8.61 0.85 0.11
N ILE A 36 8.17 2.10 0.27
CA ILE A 36 6.79 2.52 -0.02
C ILE A 36 6.44 2.20 -1.48
N GLU A 37 7.24 2.64 -2.45
CA GLU A 37 6.99 2.40 -3.87
C GLU A 37 7.03 0.90 -4.22
N THR A 38 7.89 0.13 -3.54
CA THR A 38 8.00 -1.33 -3.72
C THR A 38 6.73 -2.04 -3.26
N ILE A 39 6.26 -1.77 -2.03
CA ILE A 39 5.02 -2.37 -1.51
C ILE A 39 3.81 -1.90 -2.34
N PHE A 40 3.83 -0.64 -2.78
CA PHE A 40 2.81 -0.10 -3.65
C PHE A 40 2.71 -0.88 -4.97
N SER A 41 3.84 -1.24 -5.58
CA SER A 41 3.91 -2.08 -6.77
C SER A 41 3.35 -3.48 -6.52
N TYR A 42 3.67 -4.10 -5.39
CA TYR A 42 3.12 -5.40 -4.99
C TYR A 42 1.59 -5.37 -4.91
N ALA A 43 1.06 -4.41 -4.15
CA ALA A 43 -0.38 -4.25 -3.98
C ALA A 43 -1.08 -3.95 -5.31
N THR A 44 -0.52 -3.05 -6.12
CA THR A 44 -1.07 -2.70 -7.44
C THR A 44 -1.23 -3.94 -8.31
N LYS A 45 -0.18 -4.77 -8.42
CA LYS A 45 -0.23 -6.02 -9.20
C LYS A 45 -1.26 -7.02 -8.64
N TYR A 46 -1.32 -7.14 -7.31
CA TYR A 46 -2.27 -8.02 -6.64
C TYR A 46 -3.73 -7.67 -6.95
N PHE A 47 -4.08 -6.38 -6.84
CA PHE A 47 -5.45 -5.90 -7.07
C PHE A 47 -5.82 -5.74 -8.56
N GLN A 48 -4.84 -5.77 -9.47
CA GLN A 48 -5.07 -5.81 -10.92
C GLN A 48 -5.38 -7.22 -11.44
N THR A 49 -5.06 -8.26 -10.66
CA THR A 49 -5.22 -9.65 -11.11
C THR A 49 -6.49 -10.25 -10.51
N THR A 50 -7.37 -10.77 -11.37
CA THR A 50 -8.46 -11.68 -10.95
C THR A 50 -8.06 -13.10 -11.30
N THR A 51 -7.69 -13.89 -10.30
CA THR A 51 -7.31 -15.30 -10.51
C THR A 51 -8.45 -16.27 -10.16
N GLY A 52 -9.51 -15.80 -9.49
CA GLY A 52 -10.61 -16.64 -8.98
C GLY A 52 -10.16 -17.65 -7.92
N LYS A 53 -8.94 -17.51 -7.40
CA LYS A 53 -8.40 -18.39 -6.37
C LYS A 53 -8.86 -17.92 -5.00
N TYR A 54 -9.08 -18.88 -4.09
CA TYR A 54 -9.60 -18.63 -2.75
C TYR A 54 -8.73 -17.70 -1.88
N TYR A 55 -7.46 -17.47 -2.23
CA TYR A 55 -6.54 -16.57 -1.52
C TYR A 55 -6.40 -15.19 -2.19
N HIS A 56 -7.31 -14.86 -3.12
CA HIS A 56 -7.41 -13.53 -3.76
C HIS A 56 -8.74 -12.82 -3.42
N LEU A 57 -9.38 -13.18 -2.31
CA LEU A 57 -10.71 -12.68 -1.94
C LEU A 57 -10.77 -11.16 -1.84
N GLU A 58 -9.72 -10.49 -1.36
CA GLU A 58 -9.70 -9.04 -1.26
C GLU A 58 -9.82 -8.38 -2.64
N SER A 59 -9.10 -8.90 -3.63
CA SER A 59 -9.18 -8.43 -5.02
C SER A 59 -10.56 -8.69 -5.61
N ASP A 60 -11.09 -9.90 -5.42
CA ASP A 60 -12.41 -10.28 -5.92
C ASP A 60 -13.53 -9.42 -5.30
N ILE A 61 -13.47 -9.16 -3.99
CA ILE A 61 -14.42 -8.30 -3.28
C ILE A 61 -14.36 -6.88 -3.86
N ILE A 62 -13.17 -6.30 -4.02
CA ILE A 62 -13.02 -4.95 -4.60
C ILE A 62 -13.57 -4.88 -6.03
N ASN A 63 -13.28 -5.88 -6.86
CA ASN A 63 -13.73 -5.90 -8.25
C ASN A 63 -15.25 -6.04 -8.35
N LYS A 64 -15.86 -6.94 -7.56
CA LYS A 64 -17.32 -7.10 -7.50
C LYS A 64 -18.01 -5.84 -6.97
N THR A 65 -17.42 -5.20 -5.96
CA THR A 65 -17.92 -3.92 -5.41
C THR A 65 -17.91 -2.82 -6.46
N SER A 66 -16.82 -2.73 -7.22
CA SER A 66 -16.67 -1.73 -8.29
C SER A 66 -17.68 -1.96 -9.42
N ALA A 67 -17.91 -3.22 -9.82
CA ALA A 67 -18.93 -3.56 -10.81
C ALA A 67 -20.35 -3.22 -10.33
N LEU A 68 -20.66 -3.47 -9.05
CA LEU A 68 -21.94 -3.10 -8.44
C LEU A 68 -22.11 -1.58 -8.39
N TYR A 69 -21.07 -0.83 -8.00
CA TYR A 69 -21.09 0.63 -8.00
C TYR A 69 -21.38 1.21 -9.40
N ILE A 70 -20.77 0.66 -10.45
CA ILE A 70 -21.06 1.06 -11.84
C ILE A 70 -22.53 0.80 -12.18
N SER A 71 -23.06 -0.36 -11.79
CA SER A 71 -24.47 -0.71 -12.02
C SER A 71 -25.44 0.23 -11.30
N LEU A 72 -25.15 0.57 -10.04
CA LEU A 72 -25.89 1.57 -9.25
C LEU A 72 -25.79 2.98 -9.85
N THR A 73 -24.64 3.33 -10.40
CA THR A 73 -24.47 4.61 -11.11
C THR A 73 -25.28 4.66 -12.40
N ASN A 74 -25.34 3.56 -13.15
CA ASN A 74 -26.10 3.49 -14.39
C ASN A 74 -27.61 3.54 -14.15
N ILE A 75 -28.11 2.78 -13.18
CA ILE A 75 -29.55 2.78 -12.86
C ILE A 75 -30.03 4.15 -12.38
N SER A 76 -29.24 4.87 -11.58
CA SER A 76 -29.58 6.23 -11.11
C SER A 76 -29.55 7.28 -12.23
N LYS A 77 -28.79 7.05 -13.31
CA LYS A 77 -28.78 7.93 -14.49
C LYS A 77 -29.93 7.63 -15.45
N GLN A 78 -30.30 6.37 -15.60
CA GLN A 78 -31.20 5.90 -16.67
C GLN A 78 -32.67 5.78 -16.25
N ARG A 79 -32.99 5.83 -14.95
CA ARG A 79 -34.35 5.63 -14.43
C ARG A 79 -34.79 6.82 -13.59
N THR A 80 -36.10 7.07 -13.54
CA THR A 80 -36.75 8.22 -12.85
C THR A 80 -36.77 8.13 -11.31
N GLY A 81 -35.90 7.31 -10.72
CA GLY A 81 -35.81 7.14 -9.26
C GLY A 81 -35.06 8.27 -8.56
N ASN A 82 -35.10 8.27 -7.22
CA ASN A 82 -34.35 9.23 -6.42
C ASN A 82 -32.84 8.94 -6.45
N LYS A 83 -32.07 9.81 -7.11
CA LYS A 83 -30.61 9.70 -7.25
C LYS A 83 -29.86 9.79 -5.92
N GLU A 84 -30.37 10.58 -4.98
CA GLU A 84 -29.75 10.78 -3.66
C GLU A 84 -29.73 9.49 -2.85
N VAL A 85 -30.81 8.71 -2.92
CA VAL A 85 -30.90 7.38 -2.28
C VAL A 85 -29.82 6.45 -2.81
N THR A 86 -29.62 6.41 -4.13
CA THR A 86 -28.58 5.57 -4.74
C THR A 86 -27.17 6.02 -4.39
N LEU A 87 -26.92 7.34 -4.35
CA LEU A 87 -25.63 7.89 -3.95
C LEU A 87 -25.31 7.52 -2.49
N LEU A 88 -26.25 7.76 -1.57
CA LEU A 88 -26.09 7.45 -0.15
C LEU A 88 -25.85 5.95 0.08
N ALA A 89 -26.64 5.09 -0.58
CA ALA A 89 -26.49 3.65 -0.50
C ALA A 89 -25.11 3.20 -1.02
N SER A 90 -24.66 3.76 -2.14
CA SER A 90 -23.35 3.46 -2.74
C SER A 90 -22.19 3.86 -1.84
N THR A 91 -22.27 5.04 -1.22
CA THR A 91 -21.27 5.49 -0.24
C THR A 91 -21.22 4.55 0.96
N LYS A 92 -22.37 4.25 1.58
CA LYS A 92 -22.41 3.35 2.75
C LYS A 92 -21.89 1.96 2.43
N LEU A 93 -22.27 1.40 1.28
CA LEU A 93 -21.80 0.09 0.82
C LEU A 93 -20.27 0.08 0.67
N ARG A 94 -19.70 1.08 -0.01
CA ARG A 94 -18.24 1.26 -0.15
C ARG A 94 -17.58 1.27 1.24
N GLN A 95 -18.06 2.13 2.14
CA GLN A 95 -17.50 2.29 3.47
C GLN A 95 -17.52 0.98 4.27
N GLN A 96 -18.62 0.25 4.25
CA GLN A 96 -18.74 -1.04 4.93
C GLN A 96 -17.76 -2.07 4.36
N ILE A 97 -17.69 -2.20 3.04
CA ILE A 97 -16.80 -3.17 2.38
C ILE A 97 -15.34 -2.88 2.70
N TYR A 98 -14.90 -1.63 2.57
CA TYR A 98 -13.52 -1.26 2.89
C TYR A 98 -13.23 -1.33 4.39
N SER A 99 -14.23 -1.20 5.27
CA SER A 99 -14.06 -1.43 6.71
C SER A 99 -13.87 -2.92 7.04
N ILE A 100 -14.61 -3.80 6.37
CA ILE A 100 -14.42 -5.26 6.48
C ILE A 100 -13.01 -5.63 6.01
N LEU A 101 -12.61 -5.14 4.83
CA LEU A 101 -11.26 -5.39 4.30
C LEU A 101 -10.18 -4.83 5.22
N ASN A 102 -10.33 -3.63 5.77
CA ASN A 102 -9.36 -3.08 6.73
C ASN A 102 -9.12 -4.00 7.95
N ASN A 103 -10.13 -4.77 8.36
CA ASN A 103 -10.03 -5.68 9.51
C ASN A 103 -9.53 -7.08 9.14
N HIS A 104 -9.95 -7.61 7.99
CA HIS A 104 -9.74 -9.02 7.65
C HIS A 104 -8.72 -9.27 6.54
N ALA A 105 -8.47 -8.29 5.67
CA ALA A 105 -7.58 -8.47 4.52
C ALA A 105 -6.16 -8.84 4.95
N PHE A 106 -5.58 -9.84 4.27
CA PHE A 106 -4.21 -10.32 4.51
C PHE A 106 -3.93 -10.83 5.92
N SER A 107 -4.99 -11.12 6.69
CA SER A 107 -4.88 -11.91 7.92
C SER A 107 -4.50 -13.35 7.59
N ASP A 108 -4.00 -14.07 8.59
CA ASP A 108 -3.66 -15.47 8.42
C ASP A 108 -4.91 -16.29 8.07
N ILE A 109 -4.71 -17.30 7.23
CA ILE A 109 -5.78 -18.13 6.67
C ILE A 109 -5.98 -19.33 7.60
N ILE A 110 -7.24 -19.59 7.94
CA ILE A 110 -7.66 -20.73 8.75
C ILE A 110 -7.97 -21.90 7.80
N GLY A 111 -7.15 -22.94 7.84
CA GLY A 111 -7.39 -24.24 7.20
C GLY A 111 -7.19 -25.37 8.22
N ASP A 112 -6.65 -26.52 7.78
CA ASP A 112 -6.21 -27.59 8.69
C ASP A 112 -5.16 -27.10 9.70
N THR A 113 -4.36 -26.11 9.29
CA THR A 113 -3.48 -25.32 10.15
C THR A 113 -3.64 -23.83 9.82
N ILE A 114 -3.29 -22.96 10.78
CA ILE A 114 -3.20 -21.52 10.53
C ILE A 114 -1.92 -21.27 9.75
N HIS A 115 -2.05 -20.66 8.58
CA HIS A 115 -0.90 -20.29 7.76
C HIS A 115 -0.98 -18.85 7.29
N GLU A 116 0.19 -18.23 7.08
CA GLU A 116 0.24 -16.84 6.63
C GLU A 116 -0.39 -16.67 5.25
N HIS A 117 -1.00 -15.51 5.02
CA HIS A 117 -1.57 -15.15 3.74
C HIS A 117 -0.51 -15.20 2.62
N PRO A 118 -0.76 -15.88 1.47
CA PRO A 118 0.25 -16.07 0.42
C PRO A 118 0.87 -14.79 -0.12
N PHE A 119 0.07 -13.73 -0.30
CA PHE A 119 0.57 -12.39 -0.66
C PHE A 119 1.62 -11.88 0.35
N ILE A 120 1.39 -12.07 1.64
CA ILE A 120 2.32 -11.60 2.68
C ILE A 120 3.56 -12.48 2.74
N ASP A 121 3.41 -13.81 2.75
CA ASP A 121 4.55 -14.73 2.84
C ASP A 121 5.52 -14.53 1.66
N TYR A 122 4.99 -14.34 0.45
CA TYR A 122 5.80 -14.08 -0.73
C TYR A 122 6.49 -12.72 -0.65
N HIS A 123 5.73 -11.64 -0.40
CA HIS A 123 6.28 -10.29 -0.49
C HIS A 123 7.15 -9.89 0.70
N LYS A 124 6.99 -10.48 1.89
CA LYS A 124 7.91 -10.23 3.01
C LYS A 124 9.32 -10.71 2.69
N LYS A 125 9.46 -11.86 2.03
CA LYS A 125 10.74 -12.42 1.59
C LYS A 125 11.39 -11.52 0.54
N GLN A 126 10.61 -11.07 -0.44
CA GLN A 126 11.09 -10.13 -1.46
C GLN A 126 11.54 -8.80 -0.86
N LEU A 127 10.74 -8.22 0.05
CA LEU A 127 11.08 -6.97 0.71
C LEU A 127 12.35 -7.09 1.56
N ASN A 128 12.51 -8.17 2.31
CA ASN A 128 13.73 -8.43 3.08
C ASN A 128 14.96 -8.54 2.19
N ASN A 129 14.85 -9.23 1.05
CA ASN A 129 15.95 -9.33 0.07
C ASN A 129 16.33 -7.94 -0.47
N THR A 130 15.35 -7.15 -0.92
CA THR A 130 15.58 -5.77 -1.38
C THR A 130 16.25 -4.92 -0.29
N MET A 131 15.81 -5.07 0.96
CA MET A 131 16.42 -4.33 2.07
C MET A 131 17.86 -4.76 2.36
N ASN A 132 18.16 -6.06 2.26
CA ASN A 132 19.50 -6.60 2.48
C ASN A 132 20.50 -6.18 1.39
N GLU A 133 20.04 -5.79 0.20
CA GLU A 133 20.87 -5.15 -0.82
C GLU A 133 21.23 -3.69 -0.47
N LEU A 134 20.39 -3.04 0.35
CA LEU A 134 20.48 -1.62 0.69
C LEU A 134 21.16 -1.36 2.05
N ARG A 135 21.17 -2.34 2.95
CA ARG A 135 21.76 -2.25 4.30
C ARG A 135 22.45 -3.55 4.72
N ILE A 136 23.36 -3.44 5.67
CA ILE A 136 23.98 -4.58 6.35
C ILE A 136 23.65 -4.45 7.84
N ILE A 137 23.01 -5.48 8.41
CA ILE A 137 22.81 -5.63 9.85
C ILE A 137 23.80 -6.70 10.32
N LYS A 138 24.68 -6.33 11.25
CA LYS A 138 25.75 -7.22 11.73
C LYS A 138 25.28 -8.15 12.85
N ASP A 139 24.35 -7.68 13.66
CA ASP A 139 23.79 -8.46 14.77
C ASP A 139 22.66 -9.37 14.28
N ASP A 140 22.77 -10.66 14.53
CA ASP A 140 21.82 -11.65 14.03
C ASP A 140 20.44 -11.52 14.69
N GLN A 141 20.38 -11.12 15.96
CA GLN A 141 19.10 -10.91 16.64
C GLN A 141 18.38 -9.68 16.10
N GLU A 142 19.10 -8.57 15.87
CA GLU A 142 18.57 -7.37 15.22
C GLU A 142 18.12 -7.65 13.79
N LYS A 143 18.85 -8.51 13.07
CA LYS A 143 18.49 -8.91 11.71
C LYS A 143 17.17 -9.68 11.70
N ILE A 144 17.05 -10.71 12.53
CA ILE A 144 15.81 -11.50 12.66
C ILE A 144 14.65 -10.59 13.07
N ALA A 145 14.84 -9.75 14.09
CA ALA A 145 13.83 -8.80 14.54
C ALA A 145 13.39 -7.87 13.40
N SER A 146 14.33 -7.34 12.61
CA SER A 146 13.99 -6.48 11.49
C SER A 146 13.30 -7.23 10.34
N GLU A 147 13.69 -8.47 10.04
CA GLU A 147 13.09 -9.28 8.97
C GLU A 147 11.65 -9.68 9.31
N ASN A 148 11.36 -9.88 10.60
CA ASN A 148 10.01 -10.15 11.09
C ASN A 148 9.05 -8.95 10.93
N LEU A 149 9.56 -7.73 10.83
CA LEU A 149 8.74 -6.53 10.63
C LEU A 149 8.17 -6.39 9.21
N ALA A 150 8.78 -7.03 8.20
CA ALA A 150 8.38 -6.87 6.81
C ALA A 150 6.91 -7.22 6.57
N ALA A 151 6.43 -8.30 7.19
CA ALA A 151 5.05 -8.74 7.07
C ALA A 151 4.08 -7.69 7.65
N THR A 152 4.40 -7.12 8.82
CA THR A 152 3.61 -6.06 9.45
C THR A 152 3.60 -4.78 8.62
N ILE A 153 4.76 -4.36 8.11
CA ILE A 153 4.88 -3.14 7.29
C ILE A 153 4.02 -3.28 6.03
N ILE A 154 4.07 -4.42 5.35
CA ILE A 154 3.25 -4.67 4.16
C ILE A 154 1.76 -4.60 4.52
N ARG A 155 1.32 -5.31 5.57
CA ARG A 155 -0.09 -5.31 6.00
C ARG A 155 -0.58 -3.90 6.31
N GLU A 156 0.13 -3.15 7.15
CA GLU A 156 -0.30 -1.80 7.56
C GLU A 156 -0.26 -0.80 6.41
N PHE A 157 0.74 -0.89 5.54
CA PHE A 157 0.80 -0.06 4.34
C PHE A 157 -0.40 -0.30 3.43
N VAL A 158 -0.68 -1.57 3.08
CA VAL A 158 -1.82 -1.89 2.21
C VAL A 158 -3.13 -1.49 2.86
N LYS A 159 -3.30 -1.74 4.17
CA LYS A 159 -4.48 -1.30 4.93
C LYS A 159 -4.74 0.19 4.80
N ILE A 160 -3.71 1.03 4.96
CA ILE A 160 -3.85 2.47 4.83
C ILE A 160 -4.29 2.82 3.41
N PHE A 161 -3.48 2.48 2.41
CA PHE A 161 -3.64 3.03 1.06
C PHE A 161 -4.74 2.38 0.21
N TRP A 162 -5.05 1.10 0.44
CA TRP A 162 -6.09 0.39 -0.30
C TRP A 162 -7.44 0.35 0.42
N PHE A 163 -7.47 0.45 1.76
CA PHE A 163 -8.72 0.29 2.52
C PHE A 163 -9.11 1.54 3.30
N ARG A 164 -8.29 2.00 4.25
CA ARG A 164 -8.65 3.07 5.19
C ARG A 164 -8.98 4.39 4.49
N LEU A 165 -8.19 4.78 3.49
CA LEU A 165 -8.48 5.97 2.68
C LEU A 165 -9.79 5.85 1.89
N LYS A 166 -10.19 4.62 1.56
CA LYS A 166 -11.44 4.29 0.87
C LYS A 166 -12.63 4.13 1.81
N VAL A 167 -12.50 4.39 3.11
CA VAL A 167 -13.64 4.50 4.05
C VAL A 167 -14.07 5.96 4.23
N GLN A 168 -13.18 6.92 4.02
CA GLN A 168 -13.49 8.34 4.19
C GLN A 168 -14.51 8.84 3.15
N GLU A 169 -15.21 9.93 3.49
CA GLU A 169 -16.10 10.67 2.59
C GLU A 169 -15.77 12.18 2.75
N PRO A 170 -15.20 12.85 1.73
CA PRO A 170 -14.82 12.30 0.42
C PRO A 170 -13.69 11.26 0.50
N VAL A 171 -13.59 10.43 -0.53
CA VAL A 171 -12.48 9.45 -0.65
C VAL A 171 -11.15 10.19 -0.67
N VAL A 172 -10.24 9.84 0.24
CA VAL A 172 -8.93 10.49 0.32
C VAL A 172 -8.05 10.05 -0.85
N GLN A 173 -7.42 11.03 -1.48
CA GLN A 173 -6.40 10.84 -2.51
C GLN A 173 -5.02 11.12 -1.91
N TYR A 174 -3.99 10.55 -2.53
CA TYR A 174 -2.60 10.79 -2.17
C TYR A 174 -1.80 11.04 -3.45
N ALA A 175 -0.73 11.82 -3.30
CA ALA A 175 0.23 12.07 -4.36
C ALA A 175 1.60 12.26 -3.75
N TRP A 176 2.64 11.86 -4.49
CA TRP A 176 3.99 12.28 -4.18
C TRP A 176 4.14 13.77 -4.49
N VAL A 177 4.80 14.51 -3.59
CA VAL A 177 5.20 15.87 -3.87
C VAL A 177 6.23 15.84 -5.00
N PRO A 178 6.00 16.54 -6.12
CA PRO A 178 6.96 16.56 -7.22
C PRO A 178 8.32 17.11 -6.80
N CYS A 179 9.38 16.62 -7.44
CA CYS A 179 10.71 17.21 -7.27
C CYS A 179 10.66 18.70 -7.64
N ASN A 180 11.28 19.55 -6.81
CA ASN A 180 11.27 21.01 -6.94
C ASN A 180 9.89 21.69 -6.81
N ALA A 181 8.88 20.99 -6.27
CA ALA A 181 7.64 21.65 -5.90
C ALA A 181 7.93 22.76 -4.87
N LYS A 182 7.40 23.97 -5.11
CA LYS A 182 7.55 25.09 -4.18
C LYS A 182 6.80 24.75 -2.90
N VAL A 183 7.53 24.62 -1.79
CA VAL A 183 6.91 24.44 -0.48
C VAL A 183 6.50 25.80 0.06
N ASN A 184 5.21 25.96 0.33
CA ASN A 184 4.75 27.14 1.05
C ASN A 184 5.12 26.99 2.53
N LYS A 185 5.98 27.91 3.00
CA LYS A 185 6.49 27.93 4.37
C LYS A 185 5.40 28.15 5.44
N SER A 186 4.19 28.57 5.06
CA SER A 186 3.07 28.70 6.01
C SER A 186 2.48 27.36 6.46
N PHE A 187 2.87 26.24 5.83
CA PHE A 187 2.38 24.88 6.14
C PHE A 187 3.48 23.95 6.68
N MET A 188 4.66 24.49 7.00
CA MET A 188 5.76 23.79 7.67
C MET A 188 5.90 24.31 9.09
#